data_AF-A0A536Y9M2-F1
#
_entry.id   AF-A0A536Y9M2-F1
#
_cell.length_a   1.000
_cell.length_b   1.000
_cell.length_c   1.000
_cell.angle_alpha   90.00
_cell.angle_beta   90.00
_cell.angle_gamma   90.00
#
_symmetry.space_group_name_H-M   'P 1'
#
loop_
_entity.id
_entity.type
_entity.pdbx_description
1 polymer ?
#
loop_
_entity_poly.entity_id
_entity_poly.type
_entity_poly.pdbx_seq_one_letter_code
_entity_poly.pdbx_strand_id
1 'polypeptide(L)'
;MLRELLELNGKAAGDGEYEAAYHLLMAALHVVDHAKDLGALERIAQLARDQGAAIERMQPPHPLSRSQAQLRGQTTVFDSLAAHIDAVRLRLQSDEQRAKLHR
;
A
#
# COMPACT_ATOMS: atom_id res chain seq x y z
N MET A 1 11.05 -12.78 3.97
CA MET A 1 10.89 -11.35 3.64
C MET A 1 9.43 -10.90 3.52
N LEU A 2 8.70 -11.17 2.43
CA LEU A 2 7.31 -10.64 2.28
C LEU A 2 6.40 -10.98 3.46
N ARG A 3 6.38 -12.25 3.89
CA ARG A 3 5.60 -12.70 5.05
C ARG A 3 5.95 -11.92 6.32
N GLU A 4 7.23 -11.78 6.63
CA GLU A 4 7.71 -11.07 7.83
C GLU A 4 7.33 -9.58 7.79
N LEU A 5 7.39 -8.95 6.61
CA LEU A 5 6.94 -7.55 6.43
C LEU A 5 5.45 -7.39 6.70
N LEU A 6 4.62 -8.34 6.24
CA LEU A 6 3.18 -8.30 6.47
C LEU A 6 2.80 -8.62 7.91
N GLU A 7 3.52 -9.52 8.58
CA GLU A 7 3.36 -9.79 10.01
C GLU A 7 3.71 -8.55 10.85
N LEU A 8 4.84 -7.89 10.56
CA LEU A 8 5.22 -6.65 11.23
C LEU A 8 4.24 -5.50 10.91
N ASN A 9 3.75 -5.42 9.67
CA ASN A 9 2.74 -4.43 9.30
C ASN A 9 1.47 -4.60 10.13
N GLY A 10 0.98 -5.84 10.25
CA GLY A 10 -0.19 -6.14 11.06
C GLY A 10 -0.01 -5.75 12.53
N LYS A 11 1.18 -6.01 13.09
CA LYS A 11 1.53 -5.58 14.46
C LYS A 11 1.53 -4.06 14.59
N ALA A 12 2.25 -3.36 13.72
CA ALA A 12 2.34 -1.90 13.75
C ALA A 12 0.94 -1.24 13.61
N ALA A 13 0.11 -1.72 12.69
CA ALA A 13 -1.25 -1.21 12.52
C ALA A 13 -2.14 -1.53 13.73
N GLY A 14 -1.98 -2.70 14.35
CA GLY A 14 -2.69 -3.09 15.58
C GLY A 14 -2.31 -2.24 16.80
N ASP A 15 -1.06 -1.81 16.86
CA ASP A 15 -0.53 -0.94 17.92
C ASP A 15 -0.83 0.56 17.66
N GLY A 16 -1.45 0.90 16.52
CA GLY A 16 -1.76 2.28 16.13
C GLY A 16 -0.61 3.03 15.43
N GLU A 17 0.51 2.36 15.19
CA GLU A 17 1.70 2.88 14.52
C GLU A 17 1.52 2.90 12.98
N TYR A 18 0.52 3.64 12.50
CA TYR A 18 0.09 3.63 11.09
C TYR A 18 1.14 4.12 10.09
N GLU A 19 2.04 5.03 10.49
CA GLU A 19 3.12 5.50 9.63
C GLU A 19 4.17 4.39 9.41
N ALA A 20 4.53 3.67 10.46
CA ALA A 20 5.38 2.48 10.36
C ALA A 20 4.69 1.38 9.54
N ALA A 21 3.39 1.17 9.77
CA ALA A 21 2.58 0.22 9.00
C ALA A 21 2.61 0.57 7.50
N TYR A 22 2.41 1.84 7.13
CA TYR A 22 2.53 2.33 5.75
C TYR A 22 3.90 2.01 5.14
N HIS A 23 5.00 2.31 5.84
CA HIS A 23 6.35 2.03 5.33
C HIS A 23 6.62 0.54 5.14
N LEU A 24 6.07 -0.32 5.99
CA LEU A 24 6.14 -1.78 5.85
C LEU A 24 5.36 -2.27 4.62
N LEU A 25 4.20 -1.69 4.31
CA LEU A 25 3.48 -1.99 3.06
C LEU A 25 4.24 -1.51 1.83
N MET A 26 4.92 -0.36 1.90
CA MET A 26 5.79 0.08 0.82
C MET A 26 6.99 -0.86 0.61
N ALA A 27 7.64 -1.31 1.68
CA ALA A 27 8.70 -2.31 1.57
C ALA A 27 8.16 -3.62 0.96
N ALA A 28 6.97 -4.07 1.37
CA ALA A 28 6.31 -5.23 0.80
C ALA A 28 6.00 -5.06 -0.69
N LEU A 29 5.57 -3.86 -1.11
CA LEU A 29 5.29 -3.54 -2.52
C LEU A 29 6.56 -3.73 -3.37
N HIS A 30 7.71 -3.25 -2.91
CA HIS A 30 8.98 -3.44 -3.62
C HIS A 30 9.37 -4.91 -3.76
N VAL A 31 9.16 -5.71 -2.71
CA VAL A 31 9.43 -7.17 -2.76
C VAL A 31 8.52 -7.86 -3.77
N VAL A 32 7.23 -7.52 -3.77
CA VAL A 32 6.25 -8.11 -4.68
C VAL A 32 6.47 -7.71 -6.13
N ASP A 33 6.81 -6.44 -6.37
CA ASP A 33 7.14 -5.93 -7.68
C ASP A 33 8.35 -6.68 -8.27
N HIS A 34 9.41 -6.82 -7.48
CA HIS A 34 10.59 -7.58 -7.89
C HIS A 34 10.25 -9.04 -8.26
N ALA A 35 9.36 -9.68 -7.48
CA ALA A 35 8.90 -11.04 -7.74
C ALA A 35 7.86 -11.15 -8.88
N LYS A 36 7.34 -10.03 -9.37
CA LYS A 36 6.22 -9.95 -10.35
C LYS A 36 4.97 -10.71 -9.91
N ASP A 37 4.71 -10.79 -8.60
CA ASP A 37 3.57 -11.54 -8.04
C ASP A 37 2.30 -10.68 -7.96
N LEU A 38 1.50 -10.70 -9.02
CA LEU A 38 0.22 -9.97 -9.07
C LEU A 38 -0.76 -10.39 -7.96
N GLY A 39 -0.75 -11.67 -7.54
CA GLY A 39 -1.62 -12.14 -6.47
C GLY A 39 -1.23 -11.54 -5.12
N ALA A 40 0.06 -11.43 -4.84
CA ALA A 40 0.56 -10.72 -3.67
C ALA A 40 0.32 -9.22 -3.73
N LEU A 41 0.38 -8.62 -4.92
CA LEU A 41 0.14 -7.19 -5.12
C LEU A 41 -1.28 -6.81 -4.68
N GLU A 42 -2.27 -7.63 -5.05
CA GLU A 42 -3.66 -7.41 -4.63
C GLU A 42 -3.86 -7.52 -3.11
N ARG A 43 -3.12 -8.43 -2.45
CA ARG A 43 -3.15 -8.52 -0.98
C ARG A 43 -2.64 -7.25 -0.32
N ILE A 44 -1.53 -6.68 -0.83
CA ILE A 44 -0.98 -5.40 -0.33
C ILE A 44 -1.98 -4.27 -0.59
N ALA A 45 -2.59 -4.24 -1.78
CA ALA A 45 -3.61 -3.26 -2.14
C ALA A 45 -4.79 -3.28 -1.17
N GLN A 46 -5.26 -4.48 -0.81
CA GLN A 46 -6.36 -4.65 0.13
C GLN A 46 -5.98 -4.15 1.53
N LEU A 47 -4.81 -4.56 2.05
CA LEU A 47 -4.33 -4.10 3.36
C LEU A 47 -4.17 -2.58 3.44
N ALA A 48 -3.63 -1.96 2.39
CA ALA A 48 -3.49 -0.51 2.30
C ALA A 48 -4.86 0.20 2.36
N ARG A 49 -5.85 -0.30 1.61
CA ARG A 49 -7.22 0.23 1.63
C ARG A 49 -7.87 0.07 3.01
N ASP A 50 -7.72 -1.09 3.63
CA ASP A 50 -8.34 -1.37 4.93
C ASP A 50 -7.76 -0.50 6.04
N GLN A 51 -6.43 -0.31 6.05
CA GLN A 51 -5.76 0.57 7.01
C GLN A 51 -6.10 2.04 6.77
N GLY A 52 -6.09 2.51 5.52
CA GLY A 52 -6.55 3.85 5.17
C GLY A 52 -7.99 4.09 5.63
N ALA A 53 -8.90 3.15 5.36
CA ALA A 53 -10.30 3.27 5.78
C ALA A 53 -10.46 3.22 7.31
N ALA A 54 -9.59 2.50 8.03
CA ALA A 54 -9.59 2.50 9.49
C ALA A 54 -9.20 3.88 10.05
N ILE A 55 -8.14 4.49 9.50
CA ILE A 55 -7.68 5.85 9.87
C ILE A 55 -8.80 6.87 9.65
N GLU A 56 -9.52 6.79 8.54
CA GLU A 56 -10.62 7.71 8.22
C GLU A 56 -11.80 7.63 9.22
N ARG A 57 -11.97 6.52 9.93
CA ARG A 57 -13.04 6.32 10.92
C ARG A 57 -12.66 6.77 12.33
N MET A 58 -11.41 7.15 12.58
CA MET A 58 -10.95 7.53 13.91
C MET A 58 -11.51 8.86 14.38
N GLN A 59 -11.80 8.94 15.68
CA GLN A 59 -12.25 10.16 16.35
C GLN A 59 -11.45 10.37 17.65
N PRO A 60 -10.75 11.52 17.82
CA PRO A 60 -10.63 12.63 16.88
C PRO A 60 -9.89 12.23 15.56
N PRO A 61 -9.98 13.03 14.48
CA PRO A 61 -9.35 12.71 13.21
C PRO A 61 -7.85 12.45 13.36
N HIS A 62 -7.40 11.30 12.87
CA HIS A 62 -6.01 10.90 12.93
C HIS A 62 -5.13 11.81 12.05
N PRO A 63 -3.87 12.14 12.43
CA PRO A 63 -2.99 13.02 11.65
C PRO A 63 -2.73 12.62 10.18
N LEU A 64 -2.91 11.33 9.87
CA LEU A 64 -2.78 10.74 8.53
C LEU A 64 -4.10 10.68 7.74
N SER A 65 -5.23 11.10 8.32
CA SER A 65 -6.50 11.14 7.60
C SER A 65 -6.46 12.16 6.45
N ARG A 66 -7.36 11.99 5.48
CA ARG A 66 -7.53 12.92 4.36
C ARG A 66 -7.87 14.33 4.84
N SER A 67 -8.73 14.46 5.85
CA SER A 67 -9.07 15.76 6.42
C SER A 67 -7.83 16.46 6.99
N GLN A 68 -6.98 15.74 7.74
CA GLN A 68 -5.78 16.30 8.33
C GLN A 68 -4.67 16.56 7.30
N ALA A 69 -4.54 15.73 6.27
CA ALA A 69 -3.60 15.95 5.18
C ALA A 69 -3.99 17.18 4.34
N GLN A 70 -5.29 17.34 4.05
CA GLN A 70 -5.82 18.48 3.30
C GLN A 70 -5.54 19.82 4.00
N LEU A 71 -5.64 19.86 5.34
CA LEU A 71 -5.29 21.05 6.13
C LEU A 71 -3.81 21.45 5.97
N ARG A 72 -2.93 20.50 5.66
CA ARG A 72 -1.50 20.74 5.38
C ARG A 72 -1.20 20.90 3.89
N GLY A 73 -2.22 20.87 3.02
CA GLY A 73 -2.05 20.91 1.56
C GLY A 73 -1.34 19.69 0.99
N GLN A 74 -1.46 18.53 1.65
CA GLN A 74 -0.79 17.28 1.27
C GLN A 74 -1.80 16.18 0.91
N THR A 75 -1.35 15.20 0.13
CA THR A 75 -2.06 13.93 -0.07
C THR A 75 -1.77 12.98 1.10
N THR A 76 -2.69 12.07 1.43
CA THR A 76 -2.41 11.08 2.48
C THR A 76 -1.40 10.04 2.01
N VAL A 77 -0.64 9.50 2.97
CA VAL A 77 0.32 8.43 2.67
C VAL A 77 -0.35 7.18 2.10
N PHE A 78 -1.59 6.88 2.50
CA PHE A 78 -2.34 5.74 1.97
C PHE A 78 -2.89 5.98 0.57
N ASP A 79 -3.28 7.21 0.21
CA ASP A 79 -3.61 7.56 -1.17
C ASP A 79 -2.37 7.51 -2.07
N SER A 80 -1.22 7.99 -1.58
CA SER A 80 0.05 7.85 -2.28
C SER A 80 0.46 6.39 -2.46
N LEU A 81 0.28 5.53 -1.45
CA LEU A 81 0.51 4.08 -1.55
C LEU A 81 -0.38 3.45 -2.64
N ALA A 82 -1.67 3.79 -2.66
CA ALA A 82 -2.60 3.28 -3.66
C ALA A 82 -2.13 3.62 -5.08
N ALA A 83 -1.69 4.86 -5.32
CA ALA A 83 -1.14 5.27 -6.61
C ALA A 83 0.13 4.48 -7.00
N HIS A 84 1.02 4.18 -6.05
CA HIS A 84 2.21 3.35 -6.32
C HIS A 84 1.84 1.91 -6.67
N ILE A 85 0.87 1.33 -5.96
CA ILE A 85 0.37 -0.02 -6.24
C ILE A 85 -0.23 -0.08 -7.64
N ASP A 86 -1.04 0.91 -8.01
CA ASP A 86 -1.65 0.98 -9.35
C ASP A 86 -0.60 1.10 -10.46
N ALA A 87 0.44 1.92 -10.24
CA ALA A 87 1.56 2.05 -11.17
C ALA A 87 2.32 0.73 -11.36
N VAL A 88 2.61 0.00 -10.27
CA VAL A 88 3.25 -1.32 -10.33
C VAL A 88 2.37 -2.32 -11.07
N ARG A 89 1.06 -2.36 -10.77
CA ARG A 89 0.10 -3.25 -11.43
C ARG A 89 0.10 -3.04 -12.94
N LEU A 90 -0.06 -1.79 -13.38
CA LEU A 90 -0.11 -1.44 -14.80
C LEU A 90 1.18 -1.81 -15.52
N ARG A 91 2.35 -1.58 -14.89
CA ARG A 91 3.63 -1.99 -15.46
C ARG A 91 3.73 -3.51 -15.62
N LEU A 92 3.39 -4.28 -14.59
CA LEU A 92 3.43 -5.76 -14.66
C LEU A 92 2.48 -6.31 -15.72
N GLN A 93 1.28 -5.75 -15.83
CA GLN A 93 0.32 -6.12 -16.87
C GLN A 93 0.85 -5.78 -18.27
N SER A 94 1.49 -4.62 -18.44
CA SER A 94 2.11 -4.23 -19.72
C SER A 94 3.25 -5.19 -20.11
N ASP A 95 4.12 -5.55 -19.17
CA ASP A 95 5.19 -6.53 -19.38
C ASP A 95 4.64 -7.89 -19.84
N GLU A 96 3.58 -8.37 -19.19
CA GLU A 96 2.93 -9.63 -19.54
C GLU A 96 2.34 -9.61 -20.96
N GLN A 97 1.66 -8.51 -21.32
CA GLN A 97 1.10 -8.34 -22.67
C GLN A 97 2.18 -8.28 -23.74
N ARG A 98 3.27 -7.55 -23.51
CA ARG A 98 4.41 -7.50 -24.44
C ARG A 98 5.04 -8.88 -24.62
N ALA A 99 5.17 -9.65 -23.55
CA ALA A 99 5.70 -11.02 -23.63
C ALA A 99 4.79 -11.98 -24.41
N LYS A 100 3.47 -11.74 -24.46
CA LYS A 100 2.53 -12.53 -25.29
C LYS A 100 2.63 -12.19 -26.78
N LEU A 101 2.88 -10.93 -27.12
CA LEU A 101 3.00 -10.47 -28.51
C LEU A 101 4.30 -10.92 -29.20
N HIS A 102 5.32 -11.28 -28.43
CA HIS A 102 6.63 -11.72 -28.93
C HIS A 102 6.88 -13.24 -28.81
N ARG A 103 5.84 -14.03 -28.48
CA ARG A 103 5.86 -15.50 -28.55
C ARG A 103 5.17 -15.96 -29.83
#